data_AF-A0A426TZU6-F1
#
_entry.id   AF-A0A426TZU6-F1
#
_cell.length_a   1.000
_cell.length_b   1.000
_cell.length_c   1.000
_cell.angle_alpha   90.00
_cell.angle_beta   90.00
_cell.angle_gamma   90.00
#
_symmetry.space_group_name_H-M   'P 1'
#
loop_
_entity.id
_entity.type
_entity.pdbx_description
1 polymer ?
#
loop_
_entity_poly.entity_id
_entity_poly.type
_entity_poly.pdbx_seq_one_letter_code
_entity_poly.pdbx_strand_id
1 'polypeptide(L)'
;MYLLDTDHLSVLERGGAPAQRLRQRLQTIAPDNVAATIVSYEEQTRGWLAYIAKARSREEQVTAYTYLQRPLQVFCSARRL
;
A
#
# COMPACT_ATOMS: atom_id res chain seq x y z
N MET A 1 8.80 2.37 -18.09
CA MET A 1 8.52 1.76 -16.78
C MET A 1 8.33 2.86 -15.74
N TYR A 2 7.25 2.77 -14.97
CA TYR A 2 6.87 3.62 -13.84
C TYR A 2 7.05 2.81 -12.57
N LEU A 3 7.85 3.34 -11.65
CA LEU A 3 8.07 2.72 -10.35
C LEU A 3 7.27 3.47 -9.28
N LEU A 4 6.35 2.77 -8.63
CA LEU A 4 5.54 3.30 -7.55
C LEU A 4 6.33 3.24 -6.26
N ASP A 5 6.57 4.42 -5.68
CA ASP A 5 7.12 4.56 -4.33
C ASP A 5 6.01 4.49 -3.25
N THR A 6 6.42 4.41 -1.99
CA THR A 6 5.56 4.29 -0.79
C THR A 6 4.44 5.32 -0.74
N ASP A 7 4.67 6.55 -1.20
CA ASP A 7 3.64 7.59 -1.23
C ASP A 7 2.50 7.28 -2.21
N HIS A 8 2.82 6.76 -3.41
CA HIS A 8 1.80 6.38 -4.39
C HIS A 8 0.93 5.25 -3.86
N LEU A 9 1.56 4.28 -3.20
CA LEU A 9 0.88 3.13 -2.61
C LEU A 9 0.02 3.55 -1.41
N SER A 10 0.51 4.47 -0.59
CA SER A 10 -0.25 5.09 0.51
C SER A 10 -1.46 5.87 0.00
N VAL A 11 -1.33 6.57 -1.13
CA VAL A 11 -2.47 7.25 -1.78
C VAL A 11 -3.51 6.22 -2.25
N LEU A 12 -3.09 5.13 -2.90
CA LEU A 12 -3.98 4.06 -3.35
C LEU A 12 -4.69 3.37 -2.17
N GLU A 13 -4.00 3.21 -1.04
CA GLU A 13 -4.53 2.64 0.21
C GLU A 13 -5.62 3.54 0.83
N ARG A 14 -5.33 4.84 0.98
CA ARG A 14 -6.25 5.82 1.60
C ARG A 14 -7.50 6.07 0.76
N GLY A 15 -7.42 5.87 -0.55
CA GLY A 15 -8.56 6.05 -1.45
C GLY A 15 -8.89 7.52 -1.74
N GLY A 16 -10.16 7.78 -2.08
CA GLY A 16 -10.66 9.10 -2.42
C GLY A 16 -10.24 9.63 -3.80
N ALA A 17 -10.48 10.92 -4.04
CA ALA A 17 -10.21 11.57 -5.32
C ALA A 17 -8.73 11.50 -5.77
N PRO A 18 -7.72 11.61 -4.89
CA PRO A 18 -6.32 11.40 -5.29
C PRO A 18 -6.06 9.98 -5.82
N ALA A 19 -6.57 8.95 -5.13
CA ALA A 19 -6.43 7.56 -5.56
C ALA A 19 -7.13 7.31 -6.89
N GLN A 20 -8.31 7.88 -7.11
CA GLN A 20 -9.04 7.74 -8.37
C GLN A 20 -8.27 8.36 -9.55
N ARG A 21 -7.72 9.56 -9.36
CA ARG A 21 -6.86 10.21 -10.38
C ARG A 21 -5.61 9.38 -10.68
N LEU A 22 -4.96 8.83 -9.65
CA LEU A 22 -3.81 7.97 -9.82
C LEU A 22 -4.18 6.70 -10.59
N ARG A 23 -5.27 6.02 -10.23
CA ARG A 23 -5.76 4.83 -10.94
C ARG A 23 -6.06 5.11 -12.41
N GLN A 24 -6.74 6.22 -12.71
CA GLN A 24 -7.01 6.62 -14.10
C GLN A 24 -5.72 6.80 -14.90
N ARG A 25 -4.69 7.42 -14.30
CA ARG A 25 -3.38 7.58 -14.94
C ARG A 25 -2.64 6.25 -15.10
N LEU A 26 -2.74 5.33 -14.14
CA LEU A 26 -2.12 4.02 -14.25
C LEU A 26 -2.79 3.17 -15.34
N GLN A 27 -4.10 3.29 -15.53
CA GLN A 27 -4.85 2.60 -16.59
C GLN A 27 -4.46 3.00 -18.01
N THR A 28 -3.82 4.16 -18.21
CA THR A 28 -3.31 4.56 -19.54
C THR A 28 -1.92 3.99 -19.84
N ILE A 29 -1.33 3.24 -18.90
CA ILE A 29 0.02 2.67 -19.00
C ILE A 29 -0.15 1.15 -19.11
N ALA A 30 0.66 0.50 -19.95
CA ALA A 30 0.64 -0.96 -20.01
C ALA A 30 0.99 -1.58 -18.63
N PRO A 31 0.30 -2.65 -18.20
CA PRO A 31 0.54 -3.34 -16.92
C PRO A 31 2.03 -3.61 -16.63
N ASP A 32 2.73 -4.17 -17.63
CA ASP A 32 4.16 -4.54 -17.53
C ASP A 32 5.10 -3.33 -17.39
N ASN A 33 4.58 -2.13 -17.59
CA ASN A 33 5.29 -0.87 -17.42
C ASN A 33 5.02 -0.22 -16.06
N VAL A 34 4.28 -0.83 -15.15
CA VAL A 34 4.06 -0.34 -13.79
C VAL A 34 4.59 -1.37 -12.79
N ALA A 35 5.44 -0.94 -11.86
CA ALA A 35 6.00 -1.81 -10.83
C ALA A 35 6.03 -1.11 -9.48
N ALA A 36 6.04 -1.89 -8.40
CA ALA A 36 6.39 -1.44 -7.05
C ALA A 36 7.60 -2.26 -6.57
N THR A 37 8.45 -1.68 -5.72
CA THR A 37 9.64 -2.40 -5.24
C THR A 37 9.32 -3.26 -4.02
N ILE A 38 10.11 -4.33 -3.84
CA ILE A 38 10.11 -5.10 -2.59
C ILE A 38 10.65 -4.27 -1.42
N VAL A 39 11.47 -3.24 -1.69
CA VAL A 39 12.00 -2.31 -0.68
C VAL A 39 10.86 -1.46 -0.09
N SER A 40 10.03 -0.84 -0.92
CA SER A 40 8.86 -0.08 -0.47
C SER A 40 7.85 -0.95 0.30
N TYR A 41 7.75 -2.24 -0.03
CA TYR A 41 6.95 -3.20 0.73
C TYR A 41 7.54 -3.47 2.11
N GLU A 42 8.85 -3.67 2.18
CA GLU A 42 9.60 -3.92 3.41
C GLU A 42 9.52 -2.72 4.37
N GLU A 43 9.71 -1.50 3.86
CA GLU A 43 9.62 -0.26 4.63
C GLU A 43 8.24 -0.09 5.29
N GLN A 44 7.16 -0.22 4.52
CA GLN A 44 5.79 -0.14 5.06
C GLN A 44 5.51 -1.24 6.07
N THR A 45 5.96 -2.47 5.79
CA THR A 45 5.79 -3.60 6.69
C THR A 45 6.50 -3.34 8.02
N ARG A 46 7.75 -2.86 8.01
CA ARG A 46 8.48 -2.48 9.23
C ARG A 46 7.75 -1.40 10.02
N GLY A 47 7.23 -0.37 9.34
CA GLY A 47 6.45 0.69 9.97
C GLY A 47 5.22 0.15 10.72
N TRP A 48 4.43 -0.70 10.07
CA TRP A 48 3.25 -1.31 10.68
C TRP A 48 3.58 -2.33 11.78
N LEU A 49 4.65 -3.12 11.64
CA LEU A 49 5.11 -4.01 12.70
C LEU A 49 5.57 -3.22 13.94
N ALA A 50 6.23 -2.09 13.76
CA ALA A 50 6.58 -1.19 14.86
C ALA A 50 5.34 -0.57 15.52
N TYR A 51 4.28 -0.31 14.76
CA TYR A 51 2.99 0.14 15.30
C TYR A 51 2.30 -0.97 16.11
N ILE A 52 2.25 -2.20 15.58
CA ILE A 52 1.70 -3.38 16.28
C ILE A 52 2.43 -3.62 17.61
N ALA A 53 3.77 -3.50 17.63
CA ALA A 53 4.56 -3.69 18.84
C ALA A 53 4.22 -2.71 19.98
N LYS A 54 3.56 -1.59 19.68
CA LYS A 54 3.12 -0.59 20.67
C LYS A 54 1.72 -0.86 21.22
N ALA A 55 0.94 -1.74 20.60
CA ALA A 55 -0.42 -2.06 21.04
C ALA A 55 -0.43 -2.71 22.43
N ARG A 56 -1.29 -2.22 23.32
CA ARG A 56 -1.44 -2.64 24.72
C ARG A 56 -2.78 -3.33 25.00
N SER A 57 -3.76 -3.23 24.10
CA SER A 57 -5.04 -3.91 24.20
C SER A 57 -5.32 -4.83 23.01
N ARG A 58 -6.32 -5.70 23.14
CA ARG A 58 -6.77 -6.56 22.03
C ARG A 58 -7.38 -5.73 20.92
N GLU A 59 -8.13 -4.70 21.27
CA GLU A 59 -8.76 -3.78 20.34
C GLU A 59 -7.72 -3.01 19.51
N GLU A 60 -6.64 -2.57 20.17
CA GLU A 60 -5.50 -1.94 19.50
C GLU A 60 -4.77 -2.91 18.58
N GLN A 61 -4.56 -4.16 18.99
CA GLN A 61 -3.96 -5.17 18.13
C GLN A 61 -4.81 -5.45 16.88
N VAL A 62 -6.12 -5.66 17.04
CA VAL A 62 -7.05 -5.88 15.92
C VAL A 62 -6.98 -4.69 14.93
N THR A 63 -6.98 -3.47 15.46
CA THR A 63 -6.86 -2.26 14.65
C THR A 63 -5.51 -2.20 13.92
N ALA A 64 -4.41 -2.47 14.60
CA ALA A 64 -3.06 -2.44 14.04
C ALA A 64 -2.86 -3.49 12.94
N TYR A 65 -3.34 -4.72 13.13
CA TYR A 65 -3.30 -5.75 12.10
C TYR A 65 -4.23 -5.44 10.93
N THR A 66 -5.37 -4.81 11.17
CA THR A 66 -6.24 -4.31 10.10
C THR A 66 -5.50 -3.29 9.23
N TYR A 67 -4.70 -2.40 9.82
CA TYR A 67 -3.87 -1.46 9.06
C TYR A 67 -2.73 -2.14 8.29
N LEU A 68 -2.06 -3.15 8.86
CA LEU A 68 -1.05 -3.93 8.14
C LEU A 68 -1.62 -4.66 6.91
N GLN A 69 -2.87 -5.12 6.98
CA GLN A 69 -3.51 -5.83 5.86
C GLN A 69 -3.79 -4.94 4.64
N ARG A 70 -4.02 -3.63 4.83
CA ARG A 70 -4.36 -2.71 3.74
C ARG A 70 -3.26 -2.57 2.68
N PRO A 71 -1.99 -2.25 3.01
CA PRO A 71 -0.94 -2.15 2.00
C PRO A 71 -0.72 -3.47 1.28
N LEU A 72 -0.81 -4.62 1.98
CA LEU A 72 -0.73 -5.94 1.33
C LEU A 72 -1.74 -6.09 0.19
N GLN A 73 -2.99 -5.64 0.37
CA GLN A 73 -4.01 -5.68 -0.68
C GLN A 73 -3.64 -4.76 -1.86
N VAL A 74 -3.02 -3.61 -1.60
CA VAL A 74 -2.54 -2.69 -2.64
C VAL A 74 -1.39 -3.32 -3.45
N PHE A 75 -0.39 -3.89 -2.80
CA PHE A 75 0.72 -4.56 -3.49
C PHE A 75 0.25 -5.79 -4.30
N CYS A 76 -0.68 -6.58 -3.77
CA CYS A 76 -1.25 -7.74 -4.49
C CYS A 76 -2.13 -7.34 -5.68
N SER A 77 -2.79 -6.19 -5.61
CA SER A 77 -3.62 -5.67 -6.72
C SER A 77 -2.79 -4.93 -7.77
N ALA A 78 -1.71 -4.24 -7.38
CA ALA A 78 -0.79 -3.58 -8.31
C ALA A 78 -0.12 -4.55 -9.30
N ARG A 79 0.04 -5.83 -8.92
CA ARG A 79 0.56 -6.88 -9.82
C ARG A 79 -0.48 -7.39 -10.84
N ARG A 80 -1.72 -6.93 -10.76
CA ARG A 80 -2.84 -7.32 -11.64
C ARG A 80 -3.42 -6.14 -12.43
N LEU A 81 -2.90 -4.92 -12.24
CA LEU A 81 -3.28 -3.72 -12.99
C LEU A 81 -2.49 -3.68 -14.29
#